data_AF-A0A849ZCU6-F1
#
_entry.id   AF-A0A849ZCU6-F1
#
_cell.length_a   1.000
_cell.length_b   1.000
_cell.length_c   1.000
_cell.angle_alpha   90.00
_cell.angle_beta   90.00
_cell.angle_gamma   90.00
#
_symmetry.space_group_name_H-M   'P 1'
#
loop_
_entity.id
_entity.type
_entity.pdbx_description
1 polymer ?
#
loop_
_entity_poly.entity_id
_entity_poly.type
_entity_poly.pdbx_seq_one_letter_code
_entity_poly.pdbx_strand_id
1 'polypeptide(L)'
;MIERTSVAAWMLLFVVGCGEKAKPDQDSSASSEPGAAVSASAAVPDAPPDRSPLPVKVVADFKRLSVVGYKAHDTEGWPFGAQSSKAFRVHPFRDRMIVTQAGLLYTFDGKKLALDPKAVTTEQVPGETPPLGAYEIRRLEGSFPDVLFADAHFYSFMGPRQFSYRDVSYERKDGSWGVVGVLPGAVTAWKDGRTLTLRMGKLESVPEAPEGGVPPQSKPSDAAGCKGSAAAIDAKNLTALSSGEIFLLGRRCDTGTMGVERLGAGPAVLEELPDAPKEPLKTLIAAGSPKSVYVATSGDGKPYVARFDGRAFRSIAVPDSGEVEALWATPDGAAFLITYNRAQKGAPSLLVRVEPDGTVTRFIAPLGRRFRGLWASDKDTAFTAWDNDYGDASVLFSTKPEVIFGTPPASFSEEAPASPGADAPPSEMASLPMPAYTDACKTPFVFLYDVSPKAPPNFDFPTTRKAISTFPNLSEIKLVEFVYEKKKKLGASVPSAEVGRALITQVVRNMKDESPELSCYEPKEGLREIRLP
;
A
#
# COMPACT_ATOMS: atom_id res chain seq x y z
N MET A 1 45.10 -31.56 43.06
CA MET A 1 44.31 -30.78 42.08
C MET A 1 42.91 -31.37 42.14
N ILE A 2 41.94 -30.58 42.59
CA ILE A 2 40.70 -31.06 43.23
C ILE A 2 39.64 -31.41 42.18
N GLU A 3 39.15 -32.66 42.21
CA GLU A 3 37.95 -33.12 41.50
C GLU A 3 36.68 -32.62 42.20
N ARG A 4 35.68 -32.19 41.42
CA ARG A 4 34.31 -31.95 41.88
C ARG A 4 33.33 -32.78 41.08
N THR A 5 32.80 -33.81 41.73
CA THR A 5 31.54 -34.50 41.44
C THR A 5 30.37 -33.61 41.87
N SER A 6 29.24 -33.65 41.14
CA SER A 6 27.96 -33.11 41.61
C SER A 6 26.82 -34.06 41.26
N VAL A 7 25.95 -34.18 42.26
CA VAL A 7 24.99 -35.24 42.53
C VAL A 7 23.64 -34.91 41.90
N ALA A 8 22.96 -35.95 41.41
CA ALA A 8 21.59 -35.93 40.94
C ALA A 8 20.58 -35.80 42.10
N ALA A 9 19.53 -34.99 41.93
CA ALA A 9 18.39 -34.93 42.83
C ALA A 9 17.13 -35.42 42.10
N TRP A 10 16.58 -36.52 42.60
CA TRP A 10 15.23 -37.03 42.32
C TRP A 10 14.25 -36.37 43.29
N MET A 11 13.04 -36.02 42.84
CA MET A 11 11.93 -35.72 43.75
C MET A 11 10.62 -36.31 43.23
N LEU A 12 10.07 -37.25 44.01
CA LEU A 12 8.75 -37.86 43.89
C LEU A 12 7.65 -36.83 44.20
N LEU A 13 6.51 -36.91 43.51
CA LEU A 13 5.24 -36.33 43.94
C LEU A 13 4.25 -37.44 44.34
N PHE A 14 3.68 -37.30 45.54
CA PHE A 14 2.66 -38.16 46.13
C PHE A 14 1.25 -37.81 45.63
N VAL A 15 0.39 -38.83 45.58
CA VAL A 15 -1.07 -38.76 45.39
C VAL A 15 -1.75 -39.01 46.74
N VAL A 16 -2.64 -38.11 47.19
CA VAL A 16 -3.78 -38.28 48.14
C VAL A 16 -4.66 -37.03 47.93
N GLY A 17 -6.00 -36.97 47.92
CA GLY A 17 -7.13 -37.84 48.24
C GLY A 17 -8.36 -36.93 48.48
N CYS A 18 -9.57 -37.45 48.27
CA CYS A 18 -10.86 -36.75 48.22
C CYS A 18 -11.29 -35.95 49.49
N GLY A 19 -12.19 -34.98 49.32
CA GLY A 19 -12.98 -34.36 50.41
C GLY A 19 -14.21 -33.59 49.90
N GLU A 20 -15.39 -33.95 50.42
CA GLU A 20 -16.74 -33.49 50.10
C GLU A 20 -17.15 -32.15 50.78
N LYS A 21 -18.13 -31.47 50.15
CA LYS A 21 -19.23 -30.61 50.67
C LYS A 21 -18.97 -29.47 51.66
N ALA A 22 -19.42 -28.26 51.26
CA ALA A 22 -20.30 -27.42 52.09
C ALA A 22 -21.04 -26.37 51.24
N LYS A 23 -22.34 -26.19 51.56
CA LYS A 23 -23.27 -25.16 51.10
C LYS A 23 -23.00 -23.86 51.90
N PRO A 24 -23.43 -22.69 51.41
CA PRO A 24 -24.16 -21.83 52.33
C PRO A 24 -25.45 -21.24 51.75
N ASP A 25 -26.42 -21.13 52.65
CA ASP A 25 -27.67 -20.38 52.50
C ASP A 25 -27.37 -18.87 52.48
N GLN A 26 -28.17 -18.12 51.72
CA GLN A 26 -28.27 -16.67 51.89
C GLN A 26 -29.74 -16.26 51.86
N ASP A 27 -30.24 -15.98 53.05
CA ASP A 27 -31.48 -15.29 53.35
C ASP A 27 -31.27 -13.77 53.33
N SER A 28 -32.39 -13.07 53.13
CA SER A 28 -32.64 -11.64 53.41
C SER A 28 -32.03 -10.65 52.40
N SER A 29 -32.66 -9.54 52.04
CA SER A 29 -33.92 -8.93 52.47
C SER A 29 -34.31 -7.86 51.43
N ALA A 30 -35.61 -7.67 51.29
CA ALA A 30 -36.23 -6.64 50.48
C ALA A 30 -35.95 -5.23 51.02
N SER A 31 -35.79 -4.27 50.11
CA SER A 31 -36.06 -2.85 50.34
C SER A 31 -36.51 -2.24 49.02
N SER A 32 -37.66 -1.58 49.09
CA SER A 32 -38.47 -1.06 48.00
C SER A 32 -38.40 0.47 47.99
N GLU A 33 -38.11 1.07 46.84
CA GLU A 33 -38.52 2.45 46.51
C GLU A 33 -38.96 2.52 45.04
N PRO A 34 -40.07 3.24 44.73
CA PRO A 34 -40.59 3.33 43.38
C PRO A 34 -39.92 4.47 42.60
N GLY A 35 -39.05 4.13 41.66
CA GLY A 35 -38.52 5.06 40.66
C GLY A 35 -39.53 5.29 39.52
N ALA A 36 -39.77 6.56 39.23
CA ALA A 36 -40.74 7.06 38.26
C ALA A 36 -40.62 6.46 36.84
N ALA A 37 -41.77 6.30 36.19
CA ALA A 37 -41.90 5.90 34.79
C ALA A 37 -41.17 6.89 33.87
N VAL A 38 -40.10 6.40 33.22
CA VAL A 38 -39.49 7.08 32.08
C VAL A 38 -40.24 6.63 30.83
N SER A 39 -40.90 7.57 30.16
CA SER A 39 -41.53 7.35 28.85
C SER A 39 -40.51 6.79 27.87
N ALA A 40 -40.74 5.56 27.40
CA ALA A 40 -40.03 4.99 26.28
C ALA A 40 -40.35 5.82 25.02
N SER A 41 -39.38 6.58 24.55
CA SER A 41 -39.40 7.11 23.18
C SER A 41 -39.38 5.90 22.25
N ALA A 42 -40.45 5.70 21.49
CA ALA A 42 -40.51 4.64 20.49
C ALA A 42 -39.38 4.86 19.48
N ALA A 43 -38.35 4.02 19.55
CA ALA A 43 -37.34 3.95 18.51
C ALA A 43 -38.06 3.59 17.21
N VAL A 44 -37.98 4.49 16.22
CA VAL A 44 -38.37 4.16 14.85
C VAL A 44 -37.47 2.99 14.43
N PRO A 45 -38.02 1.81 14.10
CA PRO A 45 -37.18 0.72 13.64
C PRO A 45 -36.52 1.17 12.34
N ASP A 46 -35.19 1.26 12.35
CA ASP A 46 -34.40 1.51 11.15
C ASP A 46 -34.79 0.46 10.11
N ALA A 47 -35.27 0.92 8.95
CA ALA A 47 -35.53 0.03 7.84
C ALA A 47 -34.23 -0.73 7.53
N PRO A 48 -34.28 -2.07 7.35
CA PRO A 48 -33.08 -2.82 7.02
C PRO A 48 -32.44 -2.23 5.75
N PRO A 49 -31.10 -2.15 5.68
CA PRO A 49 -30.42 -1.58 4.53
C PRO A 49 -30.85 -2.31 3.25
N ASP A 50 -31.11 -1.55 2.18
CA ASP A 50 -31.49 -2.09 0.87
C ASP A 50 -30.40 -3.07 0.40
N ARG A 51 -30.80 -4.33 0.20
CA ARG A 51 -29.92 -5.43 -0.24
C ARG A 51 -29.89 -5.59 -1.76
N SER A 52 -30.46 -4.64 -2.50
CA SER A 52 -30.49 -4.67 -3.96
C SER A 52 -29.06 -4.63 -4.53
N PRO A 53 -28.78 -5.37 -5.62
CA PRO A 53 -27.48 -5.32 -6.30
C PRO A 53 -27.13 -3.88 -6.71
N LEU A 54 -25.86 -3.49 -6.54
CA LEU A 54 -25.38 -2.19 -6.99
C LEU A 54 -25.52 -2.07 -8.53
N PRO A 55 -26.25 -1.08 -9.06
CA PRO A 55 -26.43 -0.94 -10.50
C PRO A 55 -25.11 -0.58 -11.19
N VAL A 56 -24.80 -1.30 -12.27
CA VAL A 56 -23.61 -1.08 -13.11
C VAL A 56 -24.04 -0.34 -14.38
N LYS A 57 -23.29 0.67 -14.81
CA LYS A 57 -23.45 1.27 -16.14
C LYS A 57 -22.15 1.16 -16.91
N VAL A 58 -22.21 0.48 -18.04
CA VAL A 58 -21.17 0.47 -19.06
C VAL A 58 -21.40 1.69 -19.94
N VAL A 59 -20.41 2.56 -20.12
CA VAL A 59 -20.52 3.77 -20.94
C VAL A 59 -19.81 3.54 -22.27
N ALA A 60 -20.53 3.72 -23.39
CA ALA A 60 -20.06 3.34 -24.72
C ALA A 60 -19.14 4.37 -25.41
N ASP A 61 -19.00 5.59 -24.89
CA ASP A 61 -18.17 6.64 -25.52
C ASP A 61 -17.02 7.13 -24.62
N PHE A 62 -15.85 6.55 -24.90
CA PHE A 62 -14.60 6.57 -24.13
C PHE A 62 -13.72 7.82 -24.28
N LYS A 63 -14.28 8.98 -24.67
CA LYS A 63 -13.50 10.24 -24.73
C LYS A 63 -13.79 11.24 -23.61
N ARG A 64 -14.83 10.98 -22.82
CA ARG A 64 -15.14 11.67 -21.56
C ARG A 64 -15.90 10.67 -20.68
N LEU A 65 -15.27 10.23 -19.59
CA LEU A 65 -15.89 9.35 -18.59
C LEU A 65 -17.19 9.99 -18.08
N SER A 66 -18.34 9.40 -18.42
CA SER A 66 -19.64 9.90 -17.96
C SER A 66 -20.04 9.19 -16.67
N VAL A 67 -20.14 10.00 -15.62
CA VAL A 67 -20.45 9.67 -14.22
C VAL A 67 -21.76 8.87 -14.11
N VAL A 68 -21.74 7.79 -13.33
CA VAL A 68 -22.96 7.27 -12.69
C VAL A 68 -22.83 7.48 -11.20
N GLY A 69 -23.65 8.39 -10.69
CA GLY A 69 -23.70 8.66 -9.27
C GLY A 69 -24.23 7.44 -8.53
N TYR A 70 -23.47 6.96 -7.55
CA TYR A 70 -24.06 6.33 -6.38
C TYR A 70 -24.49 7.46 -5.44
N LYS A 71 -25.80 7.65 -5.29
CA LYS A 71 -26.32 8.29 -4.08
C LYS A 71 -26.27 7.19 -3.01
N ALA A 72 -25.24 7.21 -2.17
CA ALA A 72 -25.41 6.63 -0.84
C ALA A 72 -26.68 7.28 -0.27
N HIS A 73 -27.60 6.50 0.32
CA HIS A 73 -28.78 7.03 0.97
C HIS A 73 -28.43 8.36 1.67
N ASP A 74 -29.16 9.44 1.36
CA ASP A 74 -29.04 10.73 2.02
C ASP A 74 -29.29 10.51 3.52
N THR A 75 -28.25 10.14 4.26
CA THR A 75 -28.23 10.11 5.71
C THR A 75 -27.75 11.47 6.18
N GLU A 76 -28.49 12.53 5.83
CA GLU A 76 -28.32 13.83 6.45
C GLU A 76 -28.44 13.64 7.98
N GLY A 77 -27.32 13.77 8.71
CA GLY A 77 -27.31 13.71 10.17
C GLY A 77 -26.26 12.79 10.81
N TRP A 78 -25.51 11.98 10.06
CA TRP A 78 -24.45 11.16 10.66
C TRP A 78 -23.16 11.98 10.88
N PRO A 79 -22.56 11.93 12.09
CA PRO A 79 -21.33 12.68 12.40
C PRO A 79 -20.15 12.24 11.51
N PHE A 80 -19.21 13.16 11.29
CA PHE A 80 -18.03 13.07 10.41
C PHE A 80 -17.30 11.69 10.40
N GLY A 81 -17.30 10.95 11.51
CA GLY A 81 -16.64 9.63 11.63
C GLY A 81 -17.29 8.48 10.84
N ALA A 82 -18.54 8.61 10.41
CA ALA A 82 -19.22 7.57 9.61
C ALA A 82 -18.97 7.67 8.10
N GLN A 83 -18.10 8.60 7.67
CA GLN A 83 -17.75 8.78 6.26
C GLN A 83 -16.60 7.86 5.84
N SER A 84 -15.61 7.60 6.72
CA SER A 84 -14.51 6.67 6.44
C SER A 84 -14.95 5.21 6.31
N SER A 85 -16.04 4.81 6.98
CA SER A 85 -16.63 3.48 6.86
C SER A 85 -17.21 3.18 5.47
N LYS A 86 -17.35 4.20 4.60
CA LYS A 86 -17.89 4.04 3.23
C LYS A 86 -16.83 3.74 2.19
N ALA A 87 -15.55 3.72 2.56
CA ALA A 87 -14.47 3.36 1.65
C ALA A 87 -14.57 1.90 1.20
N PHE A 88 -14.32 1.67 -0.09
CA PHE A 88 -14.10 0.33 -0.62
C PHE A 88 -12.69 -0.11 -0.23
N ARG A 89 -12.55 -1.34 0.23
CA ARG A 89 -11.26 -2.02 0.36
C ARG A 89 -11.26 -3.26 -0.53
N VAL A 90 -10.22 -3.40 -1.34
CA VAL A 90 -9.99 -4.58 -2.17
C VAL A 90 -9.14 -5.56 -1.39
N HIS A 91 -9.70 -6.73 -1.12
CA HIS A 91 -9.05 -7.85 -0.45
C HIS A 91 -8.78 -8.95 -1.47
N PRO A 92 -7.51 -9.27 -1.74
CA PRO A 92 -7.21 -10.05 -2.91
C PRO A 92 -7.19 -11.55 -2.58
N PHE A 93 -8.11 -12.30 -3.19
CA PHE A 93 -8.15 -13.76 -3.13
C PHE A 93 -7.76 -14.34 -4.49
N ARG A 94 -7.19 -15.54 -4.50
CA ARG A 94 -6.58 -16.11 -5.72
C ARG A 94 -7.60 -16.26 -6.86
N ASP A 95 -8.82 -16.67 -6.52
CA ASP A 95 -9.88 -17.03 -7.46
C ASP A 95 -10.95 -15.94 -7.61
N ARG A 96 -10.96 -14.94 -6.72
CA ARG A 96 -11.99 -13.90 -6.68
C ARG A 96 -11.46 -12.63 -6.06
N MET A 97 -12.10 -11.51 -6.38
CA MET A 97 -11.92 -10.29 -5.62
C MET A 97 -13.01 -10.20 -4.55
N ILE A 98 -12.60 -9.95 -3.30
CA ILE A 98 -13.52 -9.56 -2.25
C ILE A 98 -13.38 -8.06 -2.03
N VAL A 99 -14.52 -7.36 -2.01
CA VAL A 99 -14.56 -5.94 -1.70
C VAL A 99 -15.32 -5.75 -0.40
N THR A 100 -14.78 -4.98 0.53
CA THR A 100 -15.53 -4.60 1.75
C THR A 100 -15.93 -3.13 1.70
N GLN A 101 -17.13 -2.82 2.19
CA GLN A 101 -17.62 -1.45 2.40
C GLN A 101 -18.54 -1.43 3.61
N ALA A 102 -18.27 -0.58 4.60
CA ALA A 102 -19.09 -0.45 5.82
C ALA A 102 -19.39 -1.80 6.51
N GLY A 103 -18.41 -2.71 6.56
CA GLY A 103 -18.58 -4.05 7.14
C GLY A 103 -19.35 -5.05 6.27
N LEU A 104 -19.86 -4.64 5.11
CA LEU A 104 -20.45 -5.53 4.11
C LEU A 104 -19.35 -6.13 3.23
N LEU A 105 -19.52 -7.39 2.84
CA LEU A 105 -18.62 -8.12 1.95
C LEU A 105 -19.31 -8.36 0.60
N TYR A 106 -18.63 -7.95 -0.45
CA TYR A 106 -19.05 -8.14 -1.83
C TYR A 106 -18.07 -9.07 -2.53
N THR A 107 -18.60 -9.95 -3.38
CA THR A 107 -17.79 -10.72 -4.33
C THR A 107 -17.95 -10.16 -5.72
N PHE A 108 -16.84 -10.16 -6.47
CA PHE A 108 -16.82 -9.82 -7.88
C PHE A 108 -16.84 -11.09 -8.72
N ASP A 109 -17.81 -11.21 -9.63
CA ASP A 109 -17.94 -12.35 -10.55
C ASP A 109 -17.27 -12.11 -11.93
N GLY A 110 -16.49 -11.03 -12.07
CA GLY A 110 -15.95 -10.58 -13.35
C GLY A 110 -16.80 -9.53 -14.05
N LYS A 111 -18.06 -9.33 -13.64
CA LYS A 111 -18.98 -8.36 -14.24
C LYS A 111 -19.64 -7.42 -13.24
N LYS A 112 -19.96 -7.90 -12.04
CA LYS A 112 -20.65 -7.13 -11.02
C LYS A 112 -20.14 -7.45 -9.62
N LEU A 113 -20.26 -6.47 -8.73
CA LEU A 113 -20.17 -6.68 -7.29
C LEU A 113 -21.53 -7.12 -6.79
N ALA A 114 -21.59 -8.30 -6.18
CA ALA A 114 -22.77 -8.80 -5.50
C ALA A 114 -22.47 -8.97 -4.01
N LEU A 115 -23.45 -8.63 -3.16
CA LEU A 115 -23.37 -8.96 -1.74
C LEU A 115 -23.22 -10.48 -1.61
N ASP A 116 -22.20 -10.94 -0.89
CA ASP A 116 -21.98 -12.37 -0.75
C ASP A 116 -22.92 -12.94 0.33
N PRO A 117 -23.83 -13.87 -0.02
CA PRO A 117 -24.83 -14.41 0.90
C PRO A 117 -24.22 -15.30 1.99
N LYS A 118 -22.99 -15.79 1.83
CA LYS A 118 -22.22 -16.53 2.84
C LYS A 118 -21.33 -15.62 3.68
N ALA A 119 -21.11 -14.41 3.20
CA ALA A 119 -20.36 -13.39 3.91
C ALA A 119 -21.24 -12.55 4.83
N VAL A 120 -22.47 -13.00 5.12
CA VAL A 120 -23.42 -12.32 6.01
C VAL A 120 -22.77 -12.09 7.36
N THR A 121 -22.31 -10.85 7.54
CA THR A 121 -21.72 -10.27 8.74
C THR A 121 -22.80 -9.92 9.77
N THR A 122 -23.94 -10.61 9.79
CA THR A 122 -24.95 -10.37 10.84
C THR A 122 -24.87 -11.40 11.98
N GLU A 123 -23.97 -12.38 11.89
CA GLU A 123 -23.70 -13.26 13.03
C GLU A 123 -23.09 -12.45 14.17
N GLN A 124 -23.75 -12.47 15.33
CA GLN A 124 -23.16 -11.93 16.55
C GLN A 124 -21.88 -12.69 16.84
N VAL A 125 -20.74 -11.99 16.86
CA VAL A 125 -19.51 -12.57 17.38
C VAL A 125 -19.71 -12.79 18.88
N PRO A 126 -19.49 -14.00 19.41
CA PRO A 126 -19.62 -14.26 20.84
C PRO A 126 -18.76 -13.28 21.67
N GLY A 127 -19.38 -12.57 22.62
CA GLY A 127 -18.75 -11.56 23.49
C GLY A 127 -19.37 -10.15 23.37
N GLU A 128 -18.89 -9.18 24.14
CA GLU A 128 -19.29 -7.75 24.08
C GLU A 128 -18.82 -7.03 22.80
N THR A 129 -18.63 -7.77 21.71
CA THR A 129 -18.12 -7.21 20.46
C THR A 129 -19.29 -6.57 19.71
N PRO A 130 -19.21 -5.29 19.31
CA PRO A 130 -20.29 -4.66 18.58
C PRO A 130 -20.59 -5.41 17.28
N PRO A 131 -21.86 -5.41 16.82
CA PRO A 131 -22.25 -6.08 15.57
C PRO A 131 -21.40 -5.58 14.39
N LEU A 132 -21.17 -6.49 13.44
CA LEU A 132 -20.32 -6.23 12.30
C LEU A 132 -20.99 -5.18 11.39
N GLY A 133 -20.49 -3.95 11.47
CA GLY A 133 -21.09 -2.73 10.90
C GLY A 133 -20.55 -1.43 11.53
N ALA A 134 -19.96 -1.52 12.74
CA ALA A 134 -19.31 -0.40 13.43
C ALA A 134 -17.77 -0.33 13.25
N TYR A 135 -17.22 -1.05 12.27
CA TYR A 135 -15.77 -1.14 12.08
C TYR A 135 -15.40 -1.25 10.59
N GLU A 136 -14.12 -0.99 10.32
CA GLU A 136 -13.51 -1.11 9.00
C GLU A 136 -12.65 -2.38 8.92
N ILE A 137 -12.89 -3.25 7.94
CA ILE A 137 -11.99 -4.38 7.65
C ILE A 137 -10.77 -3.84 6.89
N ARG A 138 -9.61 -3.79 7.55
CA ARG A 138 -8.36 -3.31 6.96
C ARG A 138 -7.64 -4.38 6.14
N ARG A 139 -7.77 -5.64 6.58
CA ARG A 139 -7.13 -6.82 5.97
C ARG A 139 -8.08 -8.00 6.05
N LEU A 140 -8.25 -8.71 4.94
CA LEU A 140 -8.99 -9.97 4.89
C LEU A 140 -8.20 -10.95 4.02
N GLU A 141 -7.78 -12.08 4.57
CA GLU A 141 -6.94 -13.08 3.90
C GLU A 141 -7.37 -14.50 4.26
N GLY A 142 -6.94 -15.48 3.46
CA GLY A 142 -7.20 -16.91 3.70
C GLY A 142 -7.81 -17.62 2.50
N SER A 143 -8.59 -18.66 2.77
CA SER A 143 -9.33 -19.44 1.78
C SER A 143 -10.82 -19.20 1.99
N PHE A 144 -11.42 -18.40 1.11
CA PHE A 144 -12.83 -18.05 1.21
C PHE A 144 -13.74 -19.21 0.76
N PRO A 145 -14.86 -19.49 1.43
CA PRO A 145 -15.37 -18.82 2.64
C PRO A 145 -14.91 -19.45 3.96
N ASP A 146 -14.16 -20.54 3.90
CA ASP A 146 -14.03 -21.50 5.00
C ASP A 146 -13.06 -21.05 6.10
N VAL A 147 -11.93 -20.47 5.72
CA VAL A 147 -10.89 -19.99 6.66
C VAL A 147 -10.51 -18.57 6.31
N LEU A 148 -10.92 -17.62 7.14
CA LEU A 148 -10.65 -16.19 6.93
C LEU A 148 -9.98 -15.59 8.15
N PHE A 149 -9.02 -14.71 7.91
CA PHE A 149 -8.40 -13.87 8.92
C PHE A 149 -8.74 -12.43 8.60
N ALA A 150 -9.33 -11.72 9.56
CA ALA A 150 -9.70 -10.33 9.41
C ALA A 150 -8.99 -9.47 10.46
N ASP A 151 -8.39 -8.37 10.02
CA ASP A 151 -7.99 -7.28 10.91
C ASP A 151 -8.99 -6.14 10.76
N ALA A 152 -9.67 -5.81 11.86
CA ALA A 152 -10.72 -4.81 11.87
C ALA A 152 -10.39 -3.65 12.81
N HIS A 153 -10.67 -2.43 12.34
CA HIS A 153 -10.46 -1.20 13.09
C HIS A 153 -11.79 -0.65 13.57
N PHE A 154 -11.98 -0.59 14.90
CA PHE A 154 -13.21 -0.12 15.53
C PHE A 154 -13.17 1.39 15.78
N TYR A 155 -14.16 2.10 15.24
CA TYR A 155 -14.39 3.51 15.51
C TYR A 155 -15.47 3.65 16.60
N SER A 156 -15.06 3.78 17.86
CA SER A 156 -15.97 4.01 19.01
C SER A 156 -16.50 5.45 19.07
N PHE A 157 -17.01 5.99 17.96
CA PHE A 157 -17.67 7.31 17.94
C PHE A 157 -19.13 7.24 18.43
N MET A 158 -19.68 6.04 18.63
CA MET A 158 -21.09 5.82 18.97
C MET A 158 -21.34 5.39 20.43
N GLY A 159 -20.29 5.29 21.26
CA GLY A 159 -20.43 4.97 22.68
C GLY A 159 -20.51 6.22 23.57
N PRO A 160 -21.32 6.24 24.65
CA PRO A 160 -21.37 7.35 25.62
C PRO A 160 -20.08 7.53 26.44
N ARG A 161 -19.08 6.67 26.24
CA ARG A 161 -17.74 6.77 26.86
C ARG A 161 -16.67 6.85 25.77
N GLN A 162 -15.99 8.00 25.75
CA GLN A 162 -14.83 8.46 24.98
C GLN A 162 -14.04 7.41 24.15
N PHE A 163 -13.82 7.76 22.88
CA PHE A 163 -12.67 7.50 22.00
C PHE A 163 -11.73 6.33 22.33
N SER A 164 -12.24 5.09 22.37
CA SER A 164 -11.37 3.92 22.30
C SER A 164 -11.27 3.43 20.86
N TYR A 165 -10.07 3.58 20.28
CA TYR A 165 -9.71 2.85 19.07
C TYR A 165 -9.24 1.47 19.50
N ARG A 166 -9.79 0.42 18.88
CA ARG A 166 -9.33 -0.94 19.13
C ARG A 166 -9.18 -1.65 17.80
N ASP A 167 -7.98 -2.17 17.56
CA ASP A 167 -7.75 -3.16 16.53
C ASP A 167 -8.15 -4.51 17.10
N VAL A 168 -9.03 -5.22 16.40
CA VAL A 168 -9.46 -6.56 16.78
C VAL A 168 -9.24 -7.48 15.60
N SER A 169 -8.61 -8.60 15.90
CA SER A 169 -8.33 -9.64 14.93
C SER A 169 -9.33 -10.77 15.07
N TYR A 170 -9.81 -11.26 13.93
CA TYR A 170 -10.78 -12.34 13.86
C TYR A 170 -10.25 -13.50 13.01
N GLU A 171 -10.67 -14.69 13.38
CA GLU A 171 -10.54 -15.91 12.58
C GLU A 171 -11.94 -16.47 12.33
N ARG A 172 -12.28 -16.68 11.06
CA ARG A 172 -13.44 -17.47 10.66
C ARG A 172 -12.98 -18.89 10.42
N LYS A 173 -13.64 -19.85 11.06
CA LYS A 173 -13.40 -21.27 10.85
C LYS A 173 -14.73 -22.02 10.93
N ASP A 174 -14.95 -22.93 9.98
CA ASP A 174 -16.15 -23.77 9.92
C ASP A 174 -17.45 -22.94 9.92
N GLY A 175 -17.42 -21.78 9.28
CA GLY A 175 -18.54 -20.86 9.15
C GLY A 175 -18.65 -19.80 10.25
N SER A 176 -18.02 -19.97 11.41
CA SER A 176 -18.15 -19.07 12.58
C SER A 176 -16.94 -18.18 12.81
N TRP A 177 -17.16 -16.95 13.27
CA TRP A 177 -16.12 -15.99 13.62
C TRP A 177 -15.74 -16.08 15.11
N GLY A 178 -14.43 -16.05 15.40
CA GLY A 178 -13.87 -15.93 16.74
C GLY A 178 -12.82 -14.83 16.82
N VAL A 179 -12.68 -14.19 17.98
CA VAL A 179 -11.61 -13.21 18.25
C VAL A 179 -10.30 -13.94 18.51
N VAL A 180 -9.21 -13.47 17.91
CA VAL A 180 -7.85 -14.00 18.13
C VAL A 180 -6.93 -12.91 18.64
N GLY A 181 -5.98 -13.29 19.51
CA GLY A 181 -5.05 -12.34 20.11
C GLY A 181 -4.00 -11.79 19.14
N VAL A 182 -3.54 -12.62 18.20
CA VAL A 182 -2.50 -12.28 17.23
C VAL A 182 -2.78 -12.99 15.89
N LEU A 183 -2.86 -12.21 14.80
CA LEU A 183 -2.93 -12.77 13.45
C LEU A 183 -1.61 -13.44 13.05
N PRO A 184 -1.65 -14.45 12.17
CA PRO A 184 -0.45 -14.87 11.48
C PRO A 184 0.25 -13.70 10.79
N GLY A 185 1.58 -13.75 10.70
CA GLY A 185 2.36 -12.74 9.98
C GLY A 185 1.95 -12.68 8.51
N ALA A 186 1.74 -13.84 7.88
CA ALA A 186 1.26 -13.96 6.52
C ALA A 186 0.28 -15.13 6.39
N VAL A 187 -0.69 -14.98 5.48
CA VAL A 187 -1.74 -15.96 5.20
C VAL A 187 -1.92 -16.07 3.69
N THR A 188 -2.13 -17.28 3.18
CA THR A 188 -2.48 -17.47 1.77
C THR A 188 -3.32 -18.72 1.56
N ALA A 189 -4.20 -18.70 0.55
CA ALA A 189 -4.91 -19.88 0.11
C ALA A 189 -3.94 -20.90 -0.53
N TRP A 190 -4.19 -22.18 -0.31
CA TRP A 190 -3.36 -23.28 -0.75
C TRP A 190 -4.21 -24.47 -1.24
N LYS A 191 -3.53 -25.53 -1.68
CA LYS A 191 -4.15 -26.72 -2.30
C LYS A 191 -5.31 -27.29 -1.45
N ASP A 192 -6.29 -27.85 -2.14
CA ASP A 192 -7.44 -28.54 -1.53
C ASP A 192 -8.26 -27.68 -0.55
N GLY A 193 -8.36 -26.37 -0.82
CA GLY A 193 -9.13 -25.43 0.00
C GLY A 193 -8.48 -25.09 1.35
N ARG A 194 -7.24 -25.52 1.58
CA ARG A 194 -6.52 -25.24 2.84
C ARG A 194 -5.89 -23.86 2.80
N THR A 195 -5.71 -23.28 3.98
CA THR A 195 -4.97 -22.02 4.15
C THR A 195 -3.60 -22.32 4.73
N LEU A 196 -2.55 -21.68 4.23
CA LEU A 196 -1.24 -21.66 4.86
C LEU A 196 -1.09 -20.37 5.66
N THR A 197 -0.43 -20.48 6.80
CA THR A 197 -0.16 -19.37 7.71
C THR A 197 1.30 -19.39 8.13
N LEU A 198 1.86 -18.20 8.35
CA LEU A 198 3.18 -18.01 8.92
C LEU A 198 3.04 -17.47 10.34
N ARG A 199 3.20 -18.33 11.35
CA ARG A 199 3.14 -17.92 12.75
C ARG A 199 4.52 -17.97 13.36
N MET A 200 5.05 -16.82 13.79
CA MET A 200 6.40 -16.72 14.36
C MET A 200 7.49 -17.34 13.48
N GLY A 201 7.39 -17.17 12.16
CA GLY A 201 8.34 -17.72 11.17
C GLY A 201 8.13 -19.20 10.83
N LYS A 202 7.19 -19.88 11.48
CA LYS A 202 6.85 -21.29 11.21
C LYS A 202 5.67 -21.38 10.25
N LEU A 203 5.83 -22.23 9.24
CA LEU A 203 4.79 -22.54 8.27
C LEU A 203 3.80 -23.57 8.84
N GLU A 204 2.52 -23.24 8.83
CA GLU A 204 1.43 -24.06 9.36
C GLU A 204 0.23 -24.03 8.40
N SER A 205 -0.67 -25.02 8.48
CA SER A 205 -1.91 -25.02 7.68
C SER A 205 -3.16 -25.01 8.54
N VAL A 206 -4.25 -24.45 7.99
CA VAL A 206 -5.57 -24.37 8.61
C VAL A 206 -6.65 -24.88 7.63
N PRO A 207 -7.47 -25.89 7.99
CA PRO A 207 -7.30 -26.73 9.18
C PRO A 207 -5.95 -27.45 9.18
N GLU A 208 -5.54 -27.96 10.35
CA GLU A 208 -4.28 -28.69 10.49
C GLU A 208 -4.20 -29.79 9.44
N ALA A 209 -3.12 -29.77 8.66
CA ALA A 209 -2.86 -30.83 7.71
C ALA A 209 -2.58 -32.12 8.49
N PRO A 210 -2.96 -33.29 7.95
CA PRO A 210 -2.40 -34.54 8.44
C PRO A 210 -0.87 -34.43 8.48
N GLU A 211 -0.25 -35.12 9.43
CA GLU A 211 1.20 -35.10 9.63
C GLU A 211 1.94 -35.31 8.29
N GLY A 212 2.91 -34.44 8.01
CA GLY A 212 3.64 -34.43 6.73
C GLY A 212 2.92 -33.77 5.55
N GLY A 213 1.71 -33.25 5.75
CA GLY A 213 0.91 -32.65 4.67
C GLY A 213 1.46 -31.31 4.17
N VAL A 214 2.11 -30.52 5.04
CA VAL A 214 2.84 -29.28 4.69
C VAL A 214 4.31 -29.63 4.43
N PRO A 215 4.88 -29.25 3.28
CA PRO A 215 6.30 -29.46 3.00
C PRO A 215 7.18 -28.85 4.10
N PRO A 216 8.18 -29.58 4.62
CA PRO A 216 9.07 -29.05 5.65
C PRO A 216 9.94 -27.92 5.08
N GLN A 217 10.18 -26.89 5.89
CA GLN A 217 11.15 -25.84 5.59
C GLN A 217 12.58 -26.39 5.62
N SER A 218 13.49 -25.82 4.83
CA SER A 218 14.91 -26.14 4.81
C SER A 218 15.53 -25.84 6.16
N LYS A 219 16.32 -26.80 6.63
CA LYS A 219 17.21 -26.55 7.77
C LYS A 219 18.31 -25.57 7.34
N PRO A 220 18.80 -24.71 8.25
CA PRO A 220 19.97 -23.88 7.98
C PRO A 220 21.16 -24.71 7.45
N SER A 221 21.81 -24.23 6.39
CA SER A 221 22.99 -24.88 5.80
C SER A 221 24.24 -24.79 6.69
N ASP A 222 24.31 -23.76 7.53
CA ASP A 222 25.36 -23.58 8.55
C ASP A 222 24.73 -23.33 9.93
N ALA A 223 25.02 -24.23 10.88
CA ALA A 223 24.56 -24.10 12.25
C ALA A 223 25.26 -22.95 13.01
N ALA A 224 26.42 -22.48 12.54
CA ALA A 224 27.20 -21.45 13.21
C ALA A 224 26.57 -20.05 13.06
N GLY A 225 26.10 -19.70 11.85
CA GLY A 225 25.47 -18.39 11.58
C GLY A 225 24.02 -18.29 12.06
N CYS A 226 23.31 -19.41 12.14
CA CYS A 226 21.86 -19.45 12.37
C CYS A 226 21.46 -19.93 13.77
N LYS A 227 22.27 -19.62 14.80
CA LYS A 227 22.12 -20.19 16.15
C LYS A 227 20.69 -19.98 16.69
N GLY A 228 19.94 -21.08 16.85
CA GLY A 228 18.58 -21.08 17.37
C GLY A 228 17.47 -20.96 16.32
N SER A 229 17.80 -20.77 15.03
CA SER A 229 16.81 -20.81 13.95
C SER A 229 16.50 -22.24 13.53
N ALA A 230 15.21 -22.56 13.40
CA ALA A 230 14.76 -23.84 12.84
C ALA A 230 14.74 -23.85 11.29
N ALA A 231 14.85 -22.67 10.65
CA ALA A 231 14.74 -22.50 9.21
C ALA A 231 15.88 -21.67 8.62
N ALA A 232 16.23 -21.94 7.37
CA ALA A 232 17.28 -21.21 6.64
C ALA A 232 16.95 -19.72 6.40
N ILE A 233 15.66 -19.37 6.40
CA ILE A 233 15.19 -17.99 6.30
C ILE A 233 14.27 -17.62 7.48
N ASP A 234 14.43 -16.40 7.99
CA ASP A 234 13.45 -15.74 8.85
C ASP A 234 12.35 -15.17 7.95
N ALA A 235 11.42 -16.03 7.57
CA ALA A 235 10.32 -15.69 6.68
C ALA A 235 9.40 -14.65 7.33
N LYS A 236 9.06 -13.60 6.57
CA LYS A 236 8.09 -12.56 6.96
C LYS A 236 6.84 -12.58 6.11
N ASN A 237 6.95 -13.07 4.88
CA ASN A 237 5.85 -13.17 3.94
C ASN A 237 5.84 -14.54 3.26
N LEU A 238 4.67 -14.93 2.77
CA LEU A 238 4.51 -16.13 1.97
C LEU A 238 3.48 -15.94 0.87
N THR A 239 3.59 -16.77 -0.16
CA THR A 239 2.54 -17.02 -1.15
C THR A 239 2.57 -18.49 -1.52
N ALA A 240 1.46 -19.04 -1.98
CA ALA A 240 1.38 -20.44 -2.37
C ALA A 240 0.52 -20.60 -3.61
N LEU A 241 0.76 -21.67 -4.35
CA LEU A 241 0.03 -22.05 -5.55
C LEU A 241 -0.96 -23.18 -5.24
N SER A 242 -2.04 -23.24 -6.00
CA SER A 242 -3.01 -24.35 -5.93
C SER A 242 -2.40 -25.70 -6.32
N SER A 243 -1.30 -25.68 -7.08
CA SER A 243 -0.50 -26.85 -7.45
C SER A 243 0.31 -27.43 -6.28
N GLY A 244 0.40 -26.71 -5.15
CA GLY A 244 1.04 -27.17 -3.93
C GLY A 244 2.37 -26.49 -3.60
N GLU A 245 2.99 -25.80 -4.54
CA GLU A 245 4.22 -25.04 -4.30
C GLU A 245 3.98 -23.85 -3.34
N ILE A 246 4.99 -23.58 -2.53
CA ILE A 246 4.98 -22.55 -1.49
C ILE A 246 6.26 -21.73 -1.66
N PHE A 247 6.14 -20.42 -1.53
CA PHE A 247 7.25 -19.49 -1.59
C PHE A 247 7.26 -18.66 -0.33
N LEU A 248 8.38 -18.71 0.39
CA LEU A 248 8.60 -17.98 1.63
C LEU A 248 9.63 -16.88 1.37
N LEU A 249 9.30 -15.64 1.70
CA LEU A 249 10.19 -14.50 1.55
C LEU A 249 10.70 -14.05 2.92
N GLY A 250 12.01 -13.93 3.07
CA GLY A 250 12.63 -13.56 4.33
C GLY A 250 14.10 -13.19 4.23
N ARG A 251 14.71 -12.94 5.38
CA ARG A 251 16.16 -12.78 5.49
C ARG A 251 16.80 -14.13 5.73
N ARG A 252 17.88 -14.42 5.03
CA ARG A 252 18.72 -15.57 5.32
C ARG A 252 19.38 -15.41 6.68
N CYS A 253 19.35 -16.46 7.49
CA CYS A 253 19.89 -16.41 8.85
C CYS A 253 21.43 -16.35 8.88
N ASP A 254 22.11 -16.85 7.84
CA ASP A 254 23.56 -16.94 7.77
C ASP A 254 24.23 -15.64 7.27
N THR A 255 23.63 -15.04 6.26
CA THR A 255 24.20 -13.91 5.50
C THR A 255 23.46 -12.60 5.76
N GLY A 256 22.24 -12.66 6.31
CA GLY A 256 21.36 -11.50 6.47
C GLY A 256 20.80 -10.95 5.16
N THR A 257 21.12 -11.53 4.01
CA THR A 257 20.59 -11.11 2.70
C THR A 257 19.14 -11.55 2.54
N MET A 258 18.40 -10.87 1.67
CA MET A 258 17.04 -11.28 1.34
C MET A 258 17.06 -12.49 0.40
N GLY A 259 16.14 -13.43 0.63
CA GLY A 259 16.01 -14.62 -0.20
C GLY A 259 14.58 -15.15 -0.23
N VAL A 260 14.32 -16.00 -1.21
CA VAL A 260 13.08 -16.75 -1.35
C VAL A 260 13.38 -18.23 -1.19
N GLU A 261 12.70 -18.87 -0.26
CA GLU A 261 12.70 -20.32 -0.14
C GLU A 261 11.47 -20.89 -0.85
N ARG A 262 11.72 -21.78 -1.81
CA ARG A 262 10.69 -22.50 -2.56
C ARG A 262 10.54 -23.91 -2.04
N LEU A 263 9.32 -24.27 -1.61
CA LEU A 263 8.94 -25.59 -1.15
C LEU A 263 7.97 -26.23 -2.16
N GLY A 264 8.13 -27.53 -2.43
CA GLY A 264 7.28 -28.27 -3.37
C GLY A 264 7.42 -29.77 -3.20
N ALA A 265 7.20 -30.54 -4.27
CA ALA A 265 7.37 -32.00 -4.24
C ALA A 265 8.85 -32.45 -4.14
N GLY A 266 9.79 -31.57 -4.54
CA GLY A 266 11.22 -31.82 -4.44
C GLY A 266 11.85 -31.23 -3.17
N PRO A 267 13.19 -31.32 -3.06
CA PRO A 267 13.93 -30.61 -2.03
C PRO A 267 13.61 -29.12 -2.07
N ALA A 268 13.57 -28.50 -0.89
CA ALA A 268 13.44 -27.06 -0.78
C ALA A 268 14.65 -26.37 -1.44
N VAL A 269 14.38 -25.29 -2.18
CA VAL A 269 15.39 -24.53 -2.91
C VAL A 269 15.41 -23.11 -2.37
N LEU A 270 16.58 -22.66 -1.91
CA LEU A 270 16.78 -21.30 -1.45
C LEU A 270 17.43 -20.48 -2.57
N GLU A 271 16.80 -19.37 -2.93
CA GLU A 271 17.28 -18.44 -3.95
C GLU A 271 17.55 -17.08 -3.31
N GLU A 272 18.73 -16.51 -3.54
CA GLU A 272 19.04 -15.15 -3.11
C GLU A 272 18.39 -14.12 -4.04
N LEU A 273 18.00 -12.99 -3.47
CA LEU A 273 17.50 -11.85 -4.24
C LEU A 273 18.65 -10.90 -4.54
N PRO A 274 19.11 -10.79 -5.80
CA PRO A 274 20.25 -9.96 -6.15
C PRO A 274 19.92 -8.49 -5.90
N ASP A 275 20.83 -7.75 -5.25
CA ASP A 275 20.72 -6.31 -4.98
C ASP A 275 19.52 -5.88 -4.11
N ALA A 276 18.81 -6.83 -3.51
CA ALA A 276 17.74 -6.50 -2.58
C ALA A 276 18.29 -5.73 -1.36
N PRO A 277 17.58 -4.71 -0.86
CA PRO A 277 17.96 -4.04 0.38
C PRO A 277 18.12 -5.05 1.52
N LYS A 278 19.18 -4.92 2.32
CA LYS A 278 19.42 -5.79 3.49
C LYS A 278 18.38 -5.58 4.59
N GLU A 279 17.90 -4.35 4.71
CA GLU A 279 16.93 -3.95 5.73
C GLU A 279 15.70 -3.31 5.07
N PRO A 280 14.88 -4.09 4.35
CA PRO A 280 13.69 -3.55 3.73
C PRO A 280 12.67 -3.17 4.81
N LEU A 281 12.05 -2.01 4.65
CA LEU A 281 10.95 -1.54 5.49
C LEU A 281 9.69 -2.40 5.30
N LYS A 282 9.48 -2.88 4.07
CA LYS A 282 8.34 -3.71 3.67
C LYS A 282 8.80 -4.74 2.66
N THR A 283 8.24 -5.94 2.75
CA THR A 283 8.49 -7.05 1.85
C THR A 283 7.15 -7.64 1.43
N LEU A 284 7.02 -8.03 0.16
CA LEU A 284 5.81 -8.59 -0.43
C LEU A 284 6.22 -9.68 -1.42
N ILE A 285 5.45 -10.75 -1.50
CA ILE A 285 5.63 -11.81 -2.48
C ILE A 285 4.27 -12.21 -3.07
N ALA A 286 4.22 -12.40 -4.38
CA ALA A 286 3.02 -12.86 -5.08
C ALA A 286 3.40 -13.86 -6.18
N ALA A 287 2.62 -14.92 -6.32
CA ALA A 287 2.87 -15.96 -7.33
C ALA A 287 1.64 -16.21 -8.19
N GLY A 288 1.77 -15.91 -9.48
CA GLY A 288 0.75 -16.24 -10.49
C GLY A 288 0.87 -17.68 -10.97
N SER A 289 2.12 -18.18 -11.07
CA SER A 289 2.45 -19.55 -11.50
C SER A 289 3.81 -19.99 -10.94
N PRO A 290 4.21 -21.27 -11.08
CA PRO A 290 5.52 -21.74 -10.62
C PRO A 290 6.72 -21.04 -11.30
N LYS A 291 6.48 -20.35 -12.42
CA LYS A 291 7.49 -19.63 -13.22
C LYS A 291 7.22 -18.13 -13.30
N SER A 292 6.29 -17.63 -12.47
CA SER A 292 6.00 -16.20 -12.38
C SER A 292 5.71 -15.86 -10.93
N VAL A 293 6.80 -15.67 -10.20
CA VAL A 293 6.79 -15.24 -8.80
C VAL A 293 7.48 -13.91 -8.73
N TYR A 294 6.82 -12.94 -8.11
CA TYR A 294 7.33 -11.60 -7.95
C TYR A 294 7.60 -11.35 -6.48
N VAL A 295 8.74 -10.72 -6.23
CA VAL A 295 9.07 -10.12 -4.94
C VAL A 295 9.13 -8.63 -5.13
N ALA A 296 8.57 -7.90 -4.17
CA ALA A 296 8.74 -6.47 -4.08
C ALA A 296 9.16 -6.09 -2.65
N THR A 297 10.14 -5.21 -2.52
CA THR A 297 10.58 -4.66 -1.24
C THR A 297 10.76 -3.16 -1.33
N SER A 298 10.73 -2.47 -0.19
CA SER A 298 10.96 -1.03 -0.10
C SER A 298 12.17 -0.75 0.79
N GLY A 299 13.16 -0.03 0.27
CA GLY A 299 14.33 0.44 1.04
C GLY A 299 14.78 1.81 0.51
N ASP A 300 15.17 2.71 1.42
CA ASP A 300 15.66 4.07 1.07
C ASP A 300 14.74 4.86 0.12
N GLY A 301 13.42 4.67 0.26
CA GLY A 301 12.42 5.33 -0.59
C GLY A 301 12.42 4.86 -2.05
N LYS A 302 13.00 3.69 -2.35
CA LYS A 302 12.97 3.08 -3.68
C LYS A 302 12.35 1.68 -3.65
N PRO A 303 11.53 1.33 -4.66
CA PRO A 303 11.06 -0.03 -4.84
C PRO A 303 12.18 -0.90 -5.41
N TYR A 304 12.38 -2.07 -4.81
CA TYR A 304 13.11 -3.18 -5.42
C TYR A 304 12.09 -4.21 -5.86
N VAL A 305 12.12 -4.61 -7.13
CA VAL A 305 11.25 -5.65 -7.69
C VAL A 305 12.09 -6.70 -8.37
N ALA A 306 11.77 -7.97 -8.14
CA ALA A 306 12.39 -9.08 -8.82
C ALA A 306 11.36 -10.13 -9.25
N ARG A 307 11.64 -10.81 -10.37
CA ARG A 307 10.81 -11.87 -10.91
C ARG A 307 11.59 -13.17 -11.00
N PHE A 308 11.01 -14.25 -10.52
CA PHE A 308 11.45 -15.62 -10.80
C PHE A 308 10.87 -16.08 -12.14
N ASP A 309 11.74 -16.38 -13.09
CA ASP A 309 11.39 -16.83 -14.46
C ASP A 309 11.31 -18.36 -14.61
N GLY A 310 11.38 -19.09 -13.50
CA GLY A 310 11.51 -20.56 -13.49
C GLY A 310 12.95 -21.06 -13.37
N ARG A 311 13.95 -20.17 -13.45
CA ARG A 311 15.37 -20.50 -13.29
C ARG A 311 16.02 -19.73 -12.14
N ALA A 312 15.82 -18.41 -12.09
CA ALA A 312 16.36 -17.56 -11.04
C ALA A 312 15.54 -16.27 -10.88
N PHE A 313 15.69 -15.61 -9.73
CA PHE A 313 15.21 -14.24 -9.57
C PHE A 313 16.08 -13.24 -10.35
N ARG A 314 15.42 -12.37 -11.10
CA ARG A 314 16.05 -11.25 -11.81
C ARG A 314 15.42 -9.95 -11.35
N SER A 315 16.25 -8.96 -11.03
CA SER A 315 15.77 -7.62 -10.70
C SER A 315 15.11 -6.98 -11.92
N ILE A 316 14.05 -6.21 -11.67
CA ILE A 316 13.32 -5.43 -12.65
C ILE A 316 13.43 -3.97 -12.22
N ALA A 317 13.92 -3.14 -13.14
CA ALA A 317 13.98 -1.71 -12.91
C ALA A 317 12.57 -1.14 -12.92
N VAL A 318 12.09 -0.73 -11.74
CA VAL A 318 10.86 0.06 -11.61
C VAL A 318 11.30 1.50 -11.45
N PRO A 319 11.08 2.39 -12.43
CA PRO A 319 11.67 3.73 -12.42
C PRO A 319 10.98 4.70 -11.42
N ASP A 320 10.26 4.16 -10.44
CA ASP A 320 9.40 4.89 -9.52
C ASP A 320 10.12 5.16 -8.20
N SER A 321 9.76 6.26 -7.57
CA SER A 321 10.14 6.53 -6.18
C SER A 321 9.00 6.11 -5.26
N GLY A 322 9.33 5.72 -4.03
CA GLY A 322 8.37 5.39 -3.00
C GLY A 322 8.41 3.93 -2.55
N GLU A 323 7.55 3.65 -1.58
CA GLU A 323 7.39 2.33 -0.99
C GLU A 323 6.38 1.53 -1.79
N VAL A 324 6.63 0.23 -1.97
CA VAL A 324 5.65 -0.72 -2.49
C VAL A 324 4.63 -1.04 -1.40
N GLU A 325 3.38 -0.69 -1.66
CA GLU A 325 2.27 -0.84 -0.73
C GLU A 325 1.47 -2.13 -0.94
N ALA A 326 1.37 -2.59 -2.19
CA ALA A 326 0.69 -3.82 -2.56
C ALA A 326 1.37 -4.47 -3.77
N LEU A 327 1.24 -5.79 -3.89
CA LEU A 327 1.75 -6.59 -4.99
C LEU A 327 0.75 -7.69 -5.32
N TRP A 328 0.50 -7.91 -6.60
CA TRP A 328 -0.30 -9.02 -7.09
C TRP A 328 0.30 -9.58 -8.38
N ALA A 329 0.29 -10.91 -8.53
CA ALA A 329 0.80 -11.59 -9.71
C ALA A 329 -0.32 -12.37 -10.39
N THR A 330 -0.48 -12.20 -11.69
CA THR A 330 -1.55 -12.81 -12.48
C THR A 330 -1.11 -14.16 -13.07
N PRO A 331 -2.03 -15.10 -13.33
CA PRO A 331 -1.68 -16.42 -13.86
C PRO A 331 -0.97 -16.40 -15.22
N ASP A 332 -1.25 -15.40 -16.06
CA ASP A 332 -0.60 -15.16 -17.35
C ASP A 332 0.78 -14.52 -17.23
N GLY A 333 1.22 -14.25 -16.00
CA GLY A 333 2.59 -13.98 -15.67
C GLY A 333 2.96 -12.52 -15.51
N ALA A 334 2.03 -11.58 -15.67
CA ALA A 334 2.27 -10.19 -15.29
C ALA A 334 2.18 -10.00 -13.76
N ALA A 335 2.61 -8.84 -13.30
CA ALA A 335 2.38 -8.37 -11.95
C ALA A 335 1.88 -6.93 -11.94
N PHE A 336 1.12 -6.62 -10.90
CA PHE A 336 0.73 -5.26 -10.58
C PHE A 336 1.28 -4.92 -9.19
N LEU A 337 1.67 -3.67 -9.01
CA LEU A 337 2.15 -3.16 -7.73
C LEU A 337 1.66 -1.73 -7.52
N ILE A 338 1.34 -1.40 -6.27
CA ILE A 338 1.04 -0.02 -5.88
C ILE A 338 2.29 0.57 -5.25
N THR A 339 2.75 1.72 -5.73
CA THR A 339 3.79 2.50 -5.05
C THR A 339 3.23 3.80 -4.49
N TYR A 340 3.85 4.27 -3.41
CA TYR A 340 3.53 5.55 -2.81
C TYR A 340 4.76 6.20 -2.16
N ASN A 341 5.06 7.44 -2.55
CA ASN A 341 6.15 8.21 -1.96
C ASN A 341 5.67 9.01 -0.76
N ARG A 342 5.80 8.42 0.44
CA ARG A 342 5.42 9.07 1.71
C ARG A 342 6.25 10.31 2.04
N ALA A 343 7.49 10.39 1.54
CA ALA A 343 8.39 11.50 1.83
C ALA A 343 8.03 12.77 1.04
N GLN A 344 7.40 12.62 -0.12
CA GLN A 344 6.95 13.72 -0.97
C GLN A 344 5.48 14.01 -0.72
N LYS A 345 5.21 15.07 0.04
CA LYS A 345 3.84 15.53 0.29
C LYS A 345 3.12 15.82 -1.03
N GLY A 346 1.98 15.19 -1.24
CA GLY A 346 1.17 15.34 -2.45
C GLY A 346 1.60 14.48 -3.63
N ALA A 347 2.65 13.65 -3.50
CA ALA A 347 2.99 12.69 -4.54
C ALA A 347 1.78 11.78 -4.83
N PRO A 348 1.43 11.56 -6.11
CA PRO A 348 0.37 10.62 -6.44
C PRO A 348 0.81 9.20 -6.09
N SER A 349 -0.15 8.36 -5.72
CA SER A 349 0.08 6.92 -5.71
C SER A 349 0.10 6.42 -7.15
N LEU A 350 0.96 5.44 -7.44
CA LEU A 350 1.08 4.85 -8.76
C LEU A 350 0.65 3.40 -8.70
N LEU A 351 -0.14 2.98 -9.69
CA LEU A 351 -0.35 1.58 -10.00
C LEU A 351 0.58 1.25 -11.16
N VAL A 352 1.43 0.26 -10.96
CA VAL A 352 2.48 -0.11 -11.90
C VAL A 352 2.21 -1.53 -12.35
N ARG A 353 2.13 -1.74 -13.66
CA ARG A 353 2.09 -3.07 -14.28
C ARG A 353 3.48 -3.45 -14.75
N VAL A 354 3.90 -4.67 -14.42
CA VAL A 354 5.15 -5.28 -14.84
C VAL A 354 4.84 -6.49 -15.68
N GLU A 355 5.20 -6.43 -16.96
CA GLU A 355 5.04 -7.52 -17.90
C GLU A 355 6.07 -8.64 -17.66
N PRO A 356 5.84 -9.87 -18.17
CA PRO A 356 6.80 -10.97 -18.05
C PRO A 356 8.20 -10.63 -18.59
N ASP A 357 8.30 -9.81 -19.63
CA ASP A 357 9.58 -9.40 -20.22
C ASP A 357 10.30 -8.28 -19.43
N GLY A 358 9.69 -7.81 -18.34
CA GLY A 358 10.21 -6.73 -17.50
C GLY A 358 9.75 -5.34 -17.94
N THR A 359 8.95 -5.22 -19.00
CA THR A 359 8.36 -3.94 -19.41
C THR A 359 7.44 -3.39 -18.32
N VAL A 360 7.51 -2.08 -18.08
CA VAL A 360 6.76 -1.41 -17.02
C VAL A 360 5.77 -0.41 -17.63
N THR A 361 4.49 -0.50 -17.24
CA THR A 361 3.44 0.48 -17.54
C THR A 361 2.97 1.12 -16.24
N ARG A 362 2.61 2.40 -16.27
CA ARG A 362 2.18 3.16 -15.08
C ARG A 362 0.78 3.73 -15.25
N PHE A 363 0.05 3.78 -14.15
CA PHE A 363 -1.24 4.43 -14.00
C PHE A 363 -1.15 5.35 -12.77
N ILE A 364 -1.50 6.62 -12.94
CA ILE A 364 -1.33 7.65 -11.92
C ILE A 364 -2.67 7.86 -11.20
N ALA A 365 -2.67 7.82 -9.86
CA ALA A 365 -3.85 8.21 -9.10
C ALA A 365 -4.11 9.73 -9.25
N PRO A 366 -5.37 10.18 -9.30
CA PRO A 366 -5.68 11.60 -9.32
C PRO A 366 -5.09 12.33 -8.13
N LEU A 367 -4.83 13.63 -8.31
CA LEU A 367 -4.25 14.47 -7.27
C LEU A 367 -5.05 14.36 -5.95
N GLY A 368 -4.33 14.12 -4.85
CA GLY A 368 -4.92 13.96 -3.52
C GLY A 368 -5.62 12.61 -3.27
N ARG A 369 -5.45 11.63 -4.16
CA ARG A 369 -5.96 10.26 -4.02
C ARG A 369 -4.83 9.25 -3.92
N ARG A 370 -5.07 8.14 -3.23
CA ARG A 370 -4.14 7.03 -3.09
C ARG A 370 -4.79 5.72 -3.50
N PHE A 371 -4.08 4.85 -4.22
CA PHE A 371 -4.54 3.49 -4.47
C PHE A 371 -4.42 2.64 -3.19
N ARG A 372 -5.39 1.75 -2.98
CA ARG A 372 -5.60 0.96 -1.77
C ARG A 372 -6.17 -0.41 -2.13
N GLY A 373 -5.47 -1.43 -1.68
CA GLY A 373 -5.78 -2.80 -2.08
C GLY A 373 -5.53 -3.00 -3.57
N LEU A 374 -5.20 -4.24 -3.93
CA LEU A 374 -4.85 -4.56 -5.30
C LEU A 374 -5.23 -6.00 -5.56
N TRP A 375 -6.04 -6.21 -6.59
CA TRP A 375 -6.33 -7.53 -7.13
C TRP A 375 -6.27 -7.44 -8.65
N ALA A 376 -5.81 -8.48 -9.35
CA ALA A 376 -5.87 -8.50 -10.81
C ALA A 376 -6.35 -9.86 -11.31
N SER A 377 -7.26 -9.83 -12.30
CA SER A 377 -7.81 -11.04 -12.91
C SER A 377 -6.87 -11.60 -13.97
N ASP A 378 -6.22 -10.71 -14.72
CA ASP A 378 -5.35 -11.01 -15.86
C ASP A 378 -4.34 -9.88 -16.05
N LYS A 379 -3.38 -10.06 -16.96
CA LYS A 379 -2.29 -9.13 -17.26
C LYS A 379 -2.73 -7.73 -17.65
N ASP A 380 -3.98 -7.57 -18.09
CA ASP A 380 -4.50 -6.30 -18.56
C ASP A 380 -5.48 -5.68 -17.56
N THR A 381 -5.88 -6.40 -16.52
CA THR A 381 -6.99 -6.01 -15.64
C THR A 381 -6.61 -6.14 -14.16
N ALA A 382 -6.20 -5.02 -13.57
CA ALA A 382 -6.12 -4.83 -12.13
C ALA A 382 -7.28 -3.99 -11.63
N PHE A 383 -7.65 -4.22 -10.38
CA PHE A 383 -8.68 -3.54 -9.62
C PHE A 383 -8.04 -2.98 -8.34
N THR A 384 -8.27 -1.71 -8.08
CA THR A 384 -7.82 -1.04 -6.86
C THR A 384 -8.86 -0.05 -6.40
N ALA A 385 -9.08 0.03 -5.09
CA ALA A 385 -9.85 1.15 -4.56
C ALA A 385 -8.92 2.36 -4.49
N TRP A 386 -9.42 3.57 -4.70
CA TRP A 386 -8.74 4.74 -4.16
C TRP A 386 -9.44 5.27 -2.92
N ASP A 387 -8.73 6.01 -2.07
CA ASP A 387 -9.31 6.88 -1.07
C ASP A 387 -8.71 8.30 -1.22
N ASN A 388 -9.40 9.34 -0.73
CA ASN A 388 -8.67 10.54 -0.31
C ASN A 388 -7.94 10.19 0.99
N ASP A 389 -6.99 11.05 1.39
CA ASP A 389 -6.28 10.95 2.67
C ASP A 389 -7.20 10.81 3.91
N TYR A 390 -8.50 11.06 3.75
CA TYR A 390 -9.53 11.02 4.78
C TYR A 390 -10.52 9.84 4.68
N GLY A 391 -10.48 9.01 3.61
CA GLY A 391 -11.34 7.83 3.48
C GLY A 391 -12.77 8.07 2.97
N ASP A 392 -13.12 9.28 2.54
CA ASP A 392 -14.52 9.70 2.31
C ASP A 392 -15.11 9.29 0.96
N ALA A 393 -14.27 8.91 -0.02
CA ALA A 393 -14.76 8.45 -1.31
C ALA A 393 -13.83 7.39 -1.90
N SER A 394 -14.43 6.23 -2.19
CA SER A 394 -13.76 5.17 -2.92
C SER A 394 -14.45 4.85 -4.22
N VAL A 395 -13.62 4.70 -5.25
CA VAL A 395 -13.99 4.16 -6.56
C VAL A 395 -13.12 2.95 -6.76
N LEU A 396 -13.71 1.88 -7.28
CA LEU A 396 -12.96 0.75 -7.79
C LEU A 396 -12.50 1.08 -9.21
N PHE A 397 -11.21 1.34 -9.35
CA PHE A 397 -10.54 1.58 -10.61
C PHE A 397 -10.16 0.24 -11.25
N SER A 398 -10.41 0.10 -12.56
CA SER A 398 -9.89 -1.01 -13.36
C SER A 398 -8.91 -0.51 -14.42
N THR A 399 -7.83 -1.25 -14.68
CA THR A 399 -6.93 -0.95 -15.82
C THR A 399 -7.57 -1.28 -17.16
N LYS A 400 -8.67 -2.05 -17.19
CA LYS A 400 -9.56 -2.11 -18.36
C LYS A 400 -10.71 -1.11 -18.15
N PRO A 401 -10.91 -0.16 -19.07
CA PRO A 401 -11.87 0.94 -18.89
C PRO A 401 -13.33 0.51 -18.82
N GLU A 402 -13.65 -0.76 -19.09
CA GLU A 402 -15.01 -1.29 -19.13
C GLU A 402 -15.64 -1.53 -17.74
N VAL A 403 -14.86 -1.44 -16.65
CA VAL A 403 -15.33 -1.78 -15.29
C VAL A 403 -14.94 -0.72 -14.26
N ILE A 404 -15.86 0.22 -13.97
CA ILE A 404 -15.71 1.19 -12.86
C ILE A 404 -16.89 1.02 -11.90
N PHE A 405 -16.61 0.88 -10.60
CA PHE A 405 -17.64 0.88 -9.54
C PHE A 405 -17.48 2.10 -8.63
N GLY A 406 -18.56 2.89 -8.47
CA GLY A 406 -18.61 4.07 -7.59
C GLY A 406 -18.69 5.41 -8.33
N THR A 407 -18.80 6.50 -7.57
CA THR A 407 -18.94 7.86 -8.11
C THR A 407 -17.55 8.44 -8.44
N PRO A 408 -17.20 8.65 -9.73
CA PRO A 408 -15.89 9.18 -10.11
C PRO A 408 -15.71 10.67 -9.75
N PRO A 409 -14.46 11.14 -9.58
CA PRO A 409 -14.14 12.56 -9.44
C PRO A 409 -14.41 13.32 -10.75
N ALA A 410 -14.57 14.64 -10.65
CA ALA A 410 -15.01 15.49 -11.76
C ALA A 410 -14.02 15.61 -12.95
N SER A 411 -12.81 15.06 -12.89
CA SER A 411 -11.84 15.07 -14.00
C SER A 411 -10.75 14.00 -13.85
N PHE A 412 -10.27 13.42 -14.97
CA PHE A 412 -9.17 12.44 -15.07
C PHE A 412 -8.38 12.66 -16.37
N SER A 413 -7.06 12.49 -16.37
CA SER A 413 -6.20 12.42 -17.57
C SER A 413 -5.28 11.21 -17.50
N GLU A 414 -5.17 10.47 -18.61
CA GLU A 414 -4.22 9.38 -18.80
C GLU A 414 -2.93 9.93 -19.42
N GLU A 415 -1.77 9.51 -18.89
CA GLU A 415 -0.46 9.88 -19.43
C GLU A 415 0.20 8.64 -20.05
N ALA A 416 0.64 8.74 -21.30
CA ALA A 416 1.28 7.63 -22.01
C ALA A 416 2.64 7.27 -21.37
N PRO A 417 3.09 6.00 -21.43
CA PRO A 417 4.39 5.61 -20.90
C PRO A 417 5.51 6.43 -21.54
N ALA A 418 6.34 7.05 -20.70
CA ALA A 418 7.51 7.82 -21.15
C ALA A 418 8.42 6.92 -21.98
N SER A 419 8.82 7.39 -23.17
CA SER A 419 9.82 6.71 -23.99
C SER A 419 11.13 6.58 -23.19
N PRO A 420 11.81 5.42 -23.21
CA PRO A 420 13.06 5.22 -22.49
C PRO A 420 14.15 6.08 -23.14
N GLY A 421 14.33 7.29 -22.62
CA GLY A 421 15.30 8.25 -23.16
C GLY A 421 15.06 9.72 -22.83
N ALA A 422 13.92 10.10 -22.25
CA ALA A 422 13.63 11.48 -21.87
C ALA A 422 13.04 11.58 -20.46
N ASP A 423 13.76 12.34 -19.63
CA ASP A 423 13.33 13.14 -18.48
C ASP A 423 12.70 12.47 -17.25
N ALA A 424 13.43 12.59 -16.13
CA ALA A 424 12.83 12.54 -14.81
C ALA A 424 11.75 13.65 -14.69
N PRO A 425 10.59 13.38 -14.05
CA PRO A 425 9.52 14.36 -13.98
C PRO A 425 9.97 15.59 -13.18
N PRO A 426 9.68 16.82 -13.66
CA PRO A 426 10.01 18.03 -12.92
C PRO A 426 9.22 18.09 -11.62
N SER A 427 9.89 18.56 -10.57
CA SER A 427 9.34 18.76 -9.22
C SER A 427 8.06 19.62 -9.25
N GLU A 428 6.91 18.96 -9.16
CA GLU A 428 5.59 19.61 -9.25
C GLU A 428 5.12 20.10 -7.86
N MET A 429 5.63 21.26 -7.44
CA MET A 429 4.69 22.33 -7.11
C MET A 429 4.66 23.22 -8.34
N ALA A 430 4.02 22.79 -9.43
CA ALA A 430 4.02 23.48 -10.72
C ALA A 430 3.78 24.97 -10.49
N SER A 431 4.86 25.75 -10.58
CA SER A 431 4.74 27.15 -10.87
C SER A 431 4.14 27.22 -12.27
N LEU A 432 3.25 28.19 -12.51
CA LEU A 432 2.77 28.41 -13.88
C LEU A 432 4.00 28.53 -14.80
N PRO A 433 3.98 27.85 -15.96
CA PRO A 433 5.12 27.87 -16.86
C PRO A 433 5.45 29.32 -17.22
N MET A 434 6.74 29.64 -17.23
CA MET A 434 7.20 30.96 -17.69
C MET A 434 6.75 31.16 -19.15
N PRO A 435 6.47 32.39 -19.60
CA PRO A 435 6.09 32.63 -20.98
C PRO A 435 7.16 32.09 -21.95
N ALA A 436 6.75 31.17 -22.83
CA ALA A 436 7.67 30.53 -23.76
C ALA A 436 8.37 31.56 -24.66
N TYR A 437 9.63 31.31 -24.98
CA TYR A 437 10.38 32.13 -25.93
C TYR A 437 9.79 32.03 -27.35
N THR A 438 9.78 33.16 -28.06
CA THR A 438 9.47 33.24 -29.49
C THR A 438 10.49 34.16 -30.16
N ASP A 439 10.70 34.03 -31.47
CA ASP A 439 11.67 34.88 -32.20
C ASP A 439 11.29 36.38 -32.19
N ALA A 440 10.02 36.70 -31.89
CA ALA A 440 9.55 38.07 -31.70
C ALA A 440 9.87 38.66 -30.31
N CYS A 441 10.51 37.88 -29.43
CA CYS A 441 10.79 38.29 -28.07
C CYS A 441 11.85 39.39 -27.99
N LYS A 442 11.50 40.50 -27.32
CA LYS A 442 12.42 41.63 -27.09
C LYS A 442 13.25 41.50 -25.82
N THR A 443 12.85 40.62 -24.91
CA THR A 443 13.43 40.46 -23.58
C THR A 443 13.72 38.98 -23.31
N PRO A 444 14.73 38.41 -23.99
CA PRO A 444 15.11 37.03 -23.76
C PRO A 444 15.62 36.85 -22.33
N PHE A 445 15.16 35.79 -21.68
CA PHE A 445 15.42 35.51 -20.29
C PHE A 445 15.64 34.01 -20.09
N VAL A 446 16.66 33.62 -19.33
CA VAL A 446 16.90 32.22 -18.99
C VAL A 446 16.38 31.98 -17.58
N PHE A 447 15.29 31.22 -17.45
CA PHE A 447 14.84 30.70 -16.16
C PHE A 447 15.77 29.55 -15.75
N LEU A 448 16.28 29.58 -14.52
CA LEU A 448 17.16 28.54 -13.99
C LEU A 448 16.37 27.55 -13.14
N TYR A 449 15.80 28.01 -12.03
CA TYR A 449 15.03 27.17 -11.10
C TYR A 449 14.23 27.98 -10.07
N ASP A 450 13.32 27.31 -9.35
CA ASP A 450 12.56 27.87 -8.23
C ASP A 450 13.43 27.98 -6.97
N VAL A 451 13.40 29.14 -6.31
CA VAL A 451 14.13 29.37 -5.07
C VAL A 451 13.31 28.84 -3.90
N SER A 452 13.93 28.00 -3.06
CA SER A 452 13.29 27.48 -1.85
C SER A 452 12.73 28.61 -0.98
N PRO A 453 11.49 28.51 -0.47
CA PRO A 453 10.92 29.50 0.43
C PRO A 453 11.69 29.61 1.76
N LYS A 454 12.53 28.61 2.08
CA LYS A 454 13.42 28.61 3.26
C LYS A 454 14.73 29.37 3.02
N ALA A 455 15.06 29.71 1.77
CA ALA A 455 16.28 30.46 1.48
C ALA A 455 16.18 31.87 2.11
N PRO A 456 17.21 32.31 2.85
CA PRO A 456 17.19 33.63 3.46
C PRO A 456 17.13 34.72 2.38
N PRO A 457 16.57 35.91 2.66
CA PRO A 457 16.42 36.98 1.66
C PRO A 457 17.72 37.45 0.99
N ASN A 458 18.86 37.19 1.63
CA ASN A 458 20.20 37.55 1.17
C ASN A 458 21.01 36.34 0.65
N PHE A 459 20.39 35.19 0.39
CA PHE A 459 21.09 34.01 -0.14
C PHE A 459 21.83 34.36 -1.45
N ASP A 460 23.08 33.94 -1.59
CA ASP A 460 23.98 34.39 -2.66
C ASP A 460 24.17 33.36 -3.79
N PHE A 461 23.49 32.21 -3.72
CA PHE A 461 23.50 31.18 -4.76
C PHE A 461 24.92 30.75 -5.21
N PRO A 462 25.78 30.28 -4.29
CA PRO A 462 27.21 30.09 -4.55
C PRO A 462 27.47 29.02 -5.61
N THR A 463 26.68 27.94 -5.63
CA THR A 463 26.77 26.88 -6.64
C THR A 463 26.50 27.42 -8.04
N THR A 464 25.43 28.20 -8.21
CA THR A 464 25.03 28.77 -9.49
C THR A 464 26.03 29.82 -9.97
N ARG A 465 26.49 30.71 -9.08
CA ARG A 465 27.55 31.68 -9.37
C ARG A 465 28.82 30.98 -9.85
N LYS A 466 29.22 29.88 -9.20
CA LYS A 466 30.37 29.06 -9.62
C LYS A 466 30.14 28.36 -10.96
N ALA A 467 28.93 27.87 -11.22
CA ALA A 467 28.60 27.18 -12.47
C ALA A 467 28.68 28.11 -13.70
N ILE A 468 28.29 29.39 -13.53
CA ILE A 468 28.30 30.38 -14.60
C ILE A 468 29.56 31.24 -14.64
N SER A 469 30.44 31.23 -13.62
CA SER A 469 31.62 32.10 -13.58
C SER A 469 32.62 31.88 -14.71
N THR A 470 32.55 30.74 -15.40
CA THR A 470 33.39 30.41 -16.57
C THR A 470 32.66 30.62 -17.90
N PHE A 471 31.47 31.23 -17.88
CA PHE A 471 30.71 31.55 -19.09
C PHE A 471 31.41 32.67 -19.89
N PRO A 472 31.74 32.48 -21.18
CA PRO A 472 32.51 33.47 -21.94
C PRO A 472 31.89 34.87 -22.01
N ASN A 473 30.55 34.96 -21.99
CA ASN A 473 29.81 36.22 -22.09
C ASN A 473 29.26 36.64 -20.72
N LEU A 474 29.97 36.36 -19.62
CA LEU A 474 29.52 36.65 -18.25
C LEU A 474 29.15 38.12 -18.05
N SER A 475 29.87 39.05 -18.68
CA SER A 475 29.62 40.49 -18.58
C SER A 475 28.34 40.96 -19.26
N GLU A 476 27.76 40.13 -20.14
CA GLU A 476 26.54 40.47 -20.89
C GLU A 476 25.26 40.01 -20.18
N ILE A 477 25.36 39.17 -19.15
CA ILE A 477 24.21 38.60 -18.45
C ILE A 477 24.00 39.27 -17.09
N LYS A 478 22.75 39.33 -16.65
CA LYS A 478 22.40 39.77 -15.29
C LYS A 478 21.68 38.65 -14.55
N LEU A 479 22.33 38.06 -13.56
CA LEU A 479 21.72 37.06 -12.69
C LEU A 479 20.78 37.75 -11.70
N VAL A 480 19.53 37.32 -11.66
CA VAL A 480 18.48 37.98 -10.89
C VAL A 480 17.62 36.98 -10.14
N GLU A 481 17.35 37.28 -8.87
CA GLU A 481 16.24 36.69 -8.13
C GLU A 481 15.02 37.60 -8.31
N PHE A 482 13.86 37.01 -8.55
CA PHE A 482 12.61 37.75 -8.77
C PHE A 482 11.42 36.99 -8.21
N VAL A 483 10.27 37.67 -8.10
CA VAL A 483 9.00 37.04 -7.73
C VAL A 483 8.14 36.88 -8.98
N TYR A 484 7.60 35.68 -9.17
CA TYR A 484 6.63 35.37 -10.21
C TYR A 484 5.59 34.44 -9.62
N GLU A 485 4.31 34.77 -9.77
CA GLU A 485 3.21 33.97 -9.22
C GLU A 485 3.40 33.65 -7.72
N LYS A 486 3.82 34.67 -6.96
CA LYS A 486 4.08 34.60 -5.51
C LYS A 486 5.21 33.66 -5.08
N LYS A 487 6.01 33.14 -6.02
CA LYS A 487 7.19 32.30 -5.75
C LYS A 487 8.46 33.04 -6.12
N LYS A 488 9.51 32.83 -5.33
CA LYS A 488 10.85 33.33 -5.64
C LYS A 488 11.47 32.43 -6.72
N LYS A 489 12.02 33.02 -7.76
CA LYS A 489 12.66 32.35 -8.88
C LYS A 489 14.05 32.92 -9.10
N LEU A 490 14.96 32.09 -9.64
CA LEU A 490 16.26 32.53 -10.10
C LEU A 490 16.32 32.41 -11.62
N GLY A 491 16.84 33.46 -12.27
CA GLY A 491 17.07 33.46 -13.71
C GLY A 491 18.12 34.47 -14.13
N ALA A 492 18.38 34.57 -15.42
CA ALA A 492 19.32 35.52 -16.00
C ALA A 492 18.70 36.29 -17.17
N SER A 493 18.78 37.62 -17.12
CA SER A 493 18.51 38.46 -18.29
C SER A 493 19.70 38.39 -19.24
N VAL A 494 19.42 38.16 -20.52
CA VAL A 494 20.43 37.98 -21.57
C VAL A 494 20.14 38.95 -22.73
N PRO A 495 21.14 39.38 -23.52
CA PRO A 495 20.93 40.35 -24.59
C PRO A 495 20.30 39.73 -25.85
N SER A 496 20.43 38.41 -26.04
CA SER A 496 19.91 37.70 -27.21
C SER A 496 19.60 36.23 -26.89
N ALA A 497 18.86 35.57 -27.79
CA ALA A 497 18.54 34.16 -27.65
C ALA A 497 19.76 33.26 -27.81
N GLU A 498 20.73 33.65 -28.63
CA GLU A 498 21.99 32.94 -28.83
C GLU A 498 22.78 32.90 -27.51
N VAL A 499 22.89 34.03 -26.82
CA VAL A 499 23.53 34.11 -25.50
C VAL A 499 22.75 33.27 -24.48
N GLY A 500 21.42 33.31 -24.51
CA GLY A 500 20.57 32.49 -23.64
C GLY A 500 20.78 30.97 -23.82
N ARG A 501 20.83 30.48 -25.06
CA ARG A 501 21.08 29.05 -25.36
C ARG A 501 22.50 28.62 -24.95
N ALA A 502 23.49 29.48 -25.15
CA ALA A 502 24.85 29.23 -24.69
C ALA A 502 24.92 29.14 -23.16
N LEU A 503 24.19 30.01 -22.44
CA LEU A 503 24.10 29.97 -20.98
C LEU A 503 23.42 28.69 -20.48
N ILE A 504 22.31 28.27 -21.09
CA ILE A 504 21.62 27.00 -20.78
C ILE A 504 22.60 25.82 -20.90
N THR A 505 23.35 25.77 -22.00
CA THR A 505 24.36 24.71 -22.23
C THR A 505 25.43 24.69 -21.14
N GLN A 506 25.89 25.87 -20.71
CA GLN A 506 26.88 26.00 -19.64
C GLN A 506 26.32 25.52 -18.29
N VAL A 507 25.08 25.88 -17.95
CA VAL A 507 24.42 25.49 -16.69
C VAL A 507 24.21 23.98 -16.65
N VAL A 508 23.63 23.37 -17.68
CA VAL A 508 23.39 21.92 -17.76
C VAL A 508 24.70 21.13 -17.63
N ARG A 509 25.79 21.62 -18.22
CA ARG A 509 27.12 20.99 -18.10
C ARG A 509 27.63 20.98 -16.66
N ASN A 510 27.37 22.03 -15.89
CA ASN A 510 27.97 22.26 -14.58
C ASN A 510 27.02 21.98 -13.40
N MET A 511 25.72 21.80 -13.65
CA MET A 511 24.68 21.53 -12.66
C MET A 511 23.78 20.40 -13.19
N LYS A 512 24.12 19.15 -12.82
CA LYS A 512 23.63 17.92 -13.48
C LYS A 512 22.14 17.60 -13.29
N ASP A 513 21.41 18.36 -12.48
CA ASP A 513 20.00 18.12 -12.15
C ASP A 513 19.11 19.33 -12.44
N GLU A 514 19.65 20.35 -13.11
CA GLU A 514 18.92 21.56 -13.45
C GLU A 514 18.38 21.52 -14.88
N SER A 515 17.17 22.06 -15.08
CA SER A 515 16.50 22.13 -16.38
C SER A 515 16.23 23.59 -16.76
N PRO A 516 17.27 24.38 -17.10
CA PRO A 516 17.10 25.79 -17.42
C PRO A 516 16.42 25.98 -18.79
N GLU A 517 15.55 26.99 -18.89
CA GLU A 517 14.70 27.22 -20.06
C GLU A 517 14.81 28.67 -20.56
N LEU A 518 14.73 28.84 -21.88
CA LEU A 518 14.66 30.17 -22.50
C LEU A 518 13.19 30.63 -22.53
N SER A 519 12.94 31.82 -21.99
CA SER A 519 11.62 32.44 -21.84
C SER A 519 11.61 33.84 -22.43
N CYS A 520 10.41 34.35 -22.73
CA CYS A 520 10.22 35.75 -23.05
C CYS A 520 9.65 36.51 -21.85
N TYR A 521 10.54 37.05 -21.01
CA TYR A 521 10.13 37.61 -19.72
C TYR A 521 11.03 38.76 -19.28
N GLU A 522 10.41 39.81 -18.76
CA GLU A 522 11.10 40.93 -18.12
C GLU A 522 10.70 40.95 -16.65
N PRO A 523 11.60 40.62 -15.71
CA PRO A 523 11.26 40.59 -14.28
C PRO A 523 10.94 41.99 -13.74
N LYS A 524 9.75 42.17 -13.17
CA LYS A 524 9.29 43.45 -12.60
C LYS A 524 9.20 43.44 -11.08
N GLU A 525 8.76 42.33 -10.50
CA GLU A 525 8.47 42.22 -9.06
C GLU A 525 9.60 41.54 -8.29
N GLY A 526 9.90 42.08 -7.10
CA GLY A 526 10.85 41.48 -6.17
C GLY A 526 12.26 41.31 -6.75
N LEU A 527 12.63 42.15 -7.72
CA LEU A 527 13.90 42.04 -8.43
C LEU A 527 15.10 42.33 -7.51
N ARG A 528 15.99 41.35 -7.38
CA ARG A 528 17.28 41.46 -6.72
C ARG A 528 18.37 40.97 -7.65
N GLU A 529 19.27 41.86 -8.04
CA GLU A 529 20.45 41.50 -8.84
C GLU A 529 21.50 40.80 -7.96
N ILE A 530 21.99 39.66 -8.45
CA ILE A 530 23.01 38.85 -7.80
C ILE A 530 24.35 39.14 -8.48
N ARG A 531 25.30 39.68 -7.73
CA ARG A 531 26.63 40.04 -8.27
C ARG A 531 27.38 38.79 -8.74
N LEU A 532 27.75 38.80 -10.02
CA LEU A 532 28.65 37.82 -10.61
C LEU A 532 30.11 38.17 -10.27
N PRO A 533 30.99 37.16 -10.15
CA PRO A 533 32.39 37.36 -9.77
C PRO A 533 33.21 38.13 -10.81
#